data_AF-A0A658Z204-F1
#
_entry.id   AF-A0A658Z204-F1
#
_cell.length_a   1.000
_cell.length_b   1.000
_cell.length_c   1.000
_cell.angle_alpha   90.00
_cell.angle_beta   90.00
_cell.angle_gamma   90.00
#
_symmetry.space_group_name_H-M   'P 1'
#
loop_
_entity.id
_entity.type
_entity.pdbx_description
1 polymer ?
#
loop_
_entity_poly.entity_id
_entity_poly.type
_entity_poly.pdbx_seq_one_letter_code
_entity_poly.pdbx_strand_id
1 'polypeptide(L)'
;MKKVAAFVALSLLMAGCVSNDKIAVTPEQLQHHRFVLESVNGKPVTSDKNPPEISFGEKMMISGSMCNRFSGEGKLATLERLLSLLSAFEVVVWMTDGWPLYESRLKGKLHVISKRYTQRIERHNLKLRQHLARLGRKSLSFSKSVELHDKVIGHYLNIKHYQ
;
A
#
# COMPACT_ATOMS: atom_id res chain seq x y z
N MET A 1 -43.96 53.53 -11.78
CA MET A 1 -43.03 52.82 -10.86
C MET A 1 -43.73 51.65 -10.15
N LYS A 2 -44.11 50.56 -10.84
CA LYS A 2 -44.69 49.35 -10.19
C LYS A 2 -44.41 48.00 -10.89
N LYS A 3 -43.69 47.96 -12.02
CA LYS A 3 -43.46 46.70 -12.78
C LYS A 3 -42.02 46.17 -12.78
N VAL A 4 -41.07 46.90 -12.20
CA VAL A 4 -39.64 46.50 -12.20
C VAL A 4 -39.27 45.66 -10.97
N ALA A 5 -40.06 45.72 -9.90
CA ALA A 5 -39.79 44.97 -8.67
C ALA A 5 -40.02 43.44 -8.81
N ALA A 6 -40.77 42.99 -9.81
CA ALA A 6 -41.12 41.57 -9.97
C ALA A 6 -40.02 40.72 -10.63
N PHE A 7 -39.06 41.32 -11.34
CA PHE A 7 -38.04 40.57 -12.07
C PHE A 7 -36.76 40.30 -11.28
N VAL A 8 -36.53 40.99 -10.16
CA VAL A 8 -35.33 40.75 -9.33
C VAL A 8 -35.52 39.56 -8.38
N ALA A 9 -36.77 39.25 -7.99
CA ALA A 9 -37.07 38.19 -7.04
C ALA A 9 -36.94 36.75 -7.60
N LEU A 10 -36.80 36.57 -8.92
CA LEU A 10 -36.70 35.23 -9.54
C LEU A 10 -35.25 34.76 -9.77
N SER A 11 -34.24 35.56 -9.40
CA SER A 11 -32.83 35.22 -9.63
C SER A 11 -32.16 34.51 -8.45
N LEU A 12 -32.86 34.29 -7.32
CA LEU A 12 -32.28 33.71 -6.10
C LEU A 12 -32.60 32.24 -5.85
N LEU A 13 -33.30 31.54 -6.74
CA LEU A 13 -33.74 30.15 -6.51
C LEU A 13 -32.86 29.06 -7.12
N MET A 14 -31.73 29.41 -7.74
CA MET A 14 -30.76 28.43 -8.26
C MET A 14 -29.43 28.50 -7.50
N ALA A 15 -29.47 28.67 -6.19
CA ALA A 15 -28.38 28.22 -5.33
C ALA A 15 -28.48 26.68 -5.27
N GLY A 16 -27.90 26.01 -6.26
CA GLY A 16 -27.72 24.57 -6.21
C GLY A 16 -26.91 24.23 -4.97
N CYS A 17 -27.57 23.65 -3.96
CA CYS A 17 -26.90 23.01 -2.85
C CYS A 17 -26.08 21.85 -3.44
N VAL A 18 -24.82 22.10 -3.78
CA VAL A 18 -23.83 21.03 -3.88
C VAL A 18 -23.51 20.68 -2.44
N SER A 19 -24.28 19.74 -1.89
CA SER A 19 -23.90 19.02 -0.68
C SER A 19 -22.56 18.38 -0.98
N ASN A 20 -21.48 18.98 -0.48
CA ASN A 20 -20.17 18.36 -0.47
C ASN A 20 -20.16 17.35 0.69
N ASP A 21 -21.13 16.44 0.67
CA ASP A 21 -21.13 15.28 1.53
C ASP A 21 -19.93 14.48 1.07
N LYS A 22 -18.90 14.47 1.90
CA LYS A 22 -17.83 13.50 1.80
C LYS A 22 -18.52 12.15 1.93
N ILE A 23 -18.84 11.54 0.79
CA ILE A 23 -19.43 10.21 0.72
C ILE A 23 -18.43 9.29 1.43
N ALA A 24 -18.70 9.01 2.70
CA ALA A 24 -17.87 8.15 3.50
C ALA A 24 -18.13 6.73 3.01
N VAL A 25 -17.23 6.23 2.17
CA VAL A 25 -17.32 4.87 1.63
C VAL A 25 -17.17 3.88 2.78
N THR A 26 -18.18 3.04 3.01
CA THR A 26 -18.12 2.02 4.07
C THR A 26 -17.44 0.74 3.56
N PRO A 27 -16.78 -0.05 4.42
CA PRO A 27 -16.15 -1.32 4.03
C PRO A 27 -17.11 -2.30 3.34
N GLU A 28 -18.38 -2.28 3.70
CA GLU A 28 -19.43 -3.15 3.14
C GLU A 28 -19.75 -2.78 1.68
N GLN A 29 -19.62 -1.50 1.31
CA GLN A 29 -19.83 -1.03 -0.06
C GLN A 29 -18.71 -1.44 -1.02
N LEU A 30 -17.55 -1.81 -0.48
CA LEU A 30 -16.38 -2.23 -1.25
C LEU A 30 -16.28 -3.75 -1.35
N GLN A 31 -16.68 -4.46 -0.28
CA GLN A 31 -16.62 -5.92 -0.21
C GLN A 31 -17.51 -6.59 -1.25
N HIS A 32 -17.05 -7.71 -1.81
CA HIS A 32 -17.75 -8.49 -2.85
C HIS A 32 -17.98 -7.75 -4.17
N HIS A 33 -17.40 -6.56 -4.35
CA HIS A 33 -17.43 -5.81 -5.60
C HIS A 33 -16.09 -5.86 -6.33
N ARG A 34 -16.19 -5.93 -7.66
CA ARG A 34 -15.06 -5.90 -8.60
C ARG A 34 -15.06 -4.55 -9.31
N PHE A 35 -13.95 -3.85 -9.24
CA PHE A 35 -13.76 -2.54 -9.86
C PHE A 35 -12.77 -2.68 -11.02
N VAL A 36 -13.14 -2.15 -12.19
CA VAL A 36 -12.32 -2.18 -13.40
C VAL A 36 -11.84 -0.76 -13.68
N LEU A 37 -10.56 -0.62 -14.02
CA LEU A 37 -9.95 0.68 -14.27
C LEU A 37 -10.37 1.22 -15.63
N GLU A 38 -11.19 2.27 -15.64
CA GLU A 38 -11.67 2.91 -16.88
C GLU A 38 -10.73 4.02 -17.38
N SER A 39 -10.17 4.83 -16.47
CA SER A 39 -9.28 5.94 -16.84
C SER A 39 -8.20 6.23 -15.80
N VAL A 40 -7.07 6.77 -16.25
CA VAL A 40 -5.98 7.27 -15.40
C VAL A 40 -5.68 8.70 -15.81
N ASN A 41 -5.81 9.65 -14.88
CA ASN A 41 -5.59 11.08 -15.14
C ASN A 41 -6.42 11.62 -16.31
N GLY A 42 -7.68 11.18 -16.42
CA GLY A 42 -8.59 11.57 -17.50
C GLY A 42 -8.29 10.93 -18.86
N LYS A 43 -7.28 10.06 -18.97
CA LYS A 43 -7.00 9.29 -20.19
C LYS A 43 -7.63 7.90 -20.07
N PRO A 44 -8.43 7.44 -21.04
CA PRO A 44 -9.05 6.12 -20.99
C PRO A 44 -8.00 5.02 -21.09
N VAL A 45 -8.24 3.91 -20.39
CA VAL A 45 -7.39 2.71 -20.44
C VAL A 45 -7.95 1.75 -21.49
N THR A 46 -7.22 1.56 -22.60
CA THR A 46 -7.57 0.60 -23.66
C THR A 46 -6.93 -0.76 -23.37
N SER A 47 -7.65 -1.65 -22.69
CA SER A 47 -7.20 -3.04 -22.46
C SER A 47 -8.28 -4.01 -22.95
N ASP A 48 -8.04 -4.64 -24.10
CA ASP A 48 -9.04 -5.50 -24.76
C ASP A 48 -9.13 -6.93 -24.20
N LYS A 49 -8.05 -7.46 -23.58
CA LYS A 49 -8.00 -8.86 -23.13
C LYS A 49 -7.98 -9.05 -21.62
N ASN A 50 -7.27 -8.18 -20.89
CA ASN A 50 -7.15 -8.25 -19.43
C ASN A 50 -7.17 -6.81 -18.89
N PRO A 51 -8.36 -6.25 -18.59
CA PRO A 51 -8.44 -4.91 -18.06
C PRO A 51 -7.87 -4.87 -16.63
N PRO A 52 -7.14 -3.81 -16.26
CA PRO A 52 -6.66 -3.66 -14.90
C PRO A 52 -7.83 -3.62 -13.90
N GLU A 53 -7.77 -4.45 -12.88
CA GLU A 53 -8.88 -4.64 -11.94
C GLU A 53 -8.40 -4.67 -10.48
N ILE A 54 -9.31 -4.32 -9.58
CA ILE A 54 -9.14 -4.41 -8.13
C ILE A 54 -10.45 -4.88 -7.50
N SER A 55 -10.35 -5.77 -6.52
CA SER A 55 -11.47 -6.29 -5.73
C SER A 55 -11.12 -6.26 -4.25
N PHE A 56 -12.15 -6.10 -3.43
CA PHE A 56 -12.03 -6.09 -1.97
C PHE A 56 -12.78 -7.32 -1.43
N GLY A 57 -12.04 -8.22 -0.80
CA GLY A 57 -12.57 -9.38 -0.09
C GLY A 57 -12.80 -9.11 1.38
N GLU A 58 -13.14 -10.17 2.11
CA GLU A 58 -13.36 -10.11 3.56
C GLU A 58 -12.18 -9.47 4.30
N LYS A 59 -12.49 -8.74 5.39
CA LYS A 59 -11.52 -7.99 6.20
C LYS A 59 -10.70 -6.96 5.42
N MET A 60 -11.24 -6.44 4.31
CA MET A 60 -10.57 -5.48 3.43
C MET A 60 -9.28 -6.06 2.79
N MET A 61 -9.27 -7.37 2.52
CA MET A 61 -8.21 -7.97 1.72
C MET A 61 -8.35 -7.51 0.27
N ILE A 62 -7.36 -6.78 -0.21
CA ILE A 62 -7.32 -6.24 -1.57
C ILE A 62 -6.67 -7.29 -2.46
N SER A 63 -7.27 -7.55 -3.62
CA SER A 63 -6.63 -8.29 -4.71
C SER A 63 -6.81 -7.53 -6.01
N GLY A 64 -5.82 -7.56 -6.89
CA GLY A 64 -5.93 -6.90 -8.17
C GLY A 64 -4.96 -7.46 -9.20
N SER A 65 -5.25 -7.15 -10.46
CA SER A 65 -4.42 -7.51 -11.59
C SER A 65 -4.19 -6.26 -12.42
N MET A 66 -2.95 -5.79 -12.50
CA MET A 66 -2.53 -4.75 -13.46
C MET A 66 -1.49 -5.35 -14.41
N CYS A 67 -0.25 -4.87 -14.40
CA CYS A 67 0.87 -5.54 -15.09
C CYS A 67 1.25 -6.88 -14.43
N ASN A 68 0.95 -7.04 -13.14
CA ASN A 68 1.13 -8.25 -12.35
C ASN A 68 -0.08 -8.43 -11.42
N ARG A 69 -0.28 -9.64 -10.89
CA ARG A 69 -1.23 -9.89 -9.80
C ARG A 69 -0.65 -9.44 -8.47
N PHE A 70 -1.45 -8.77 -7.66
CA PHE A 70 -1.11 -8.36 -6.31
C PHE A 70 -2.25 -8.65 -5.35
N SER A 71 -1.92 -8.90 -4.09
CA SER A 71 -2.89 -9.02 -3.01
C SER A 71 -2.29 -8.57 -1.68
N GLY A 72 -3.12 -8.06 -0.78
CA GLY A 72 -2.67 -7.58 0.53
C GLY A 72 -3.81 -7.07 1.39
N GLU A 73 -3.62 -7.10 2.71
CA GLU A 73 -4.60 -6.62 3.67
C GLU A 73 -4.04 -5.38 4.38
N GLY A 74 -4.68 -4.22 4.17
CA GLY A 74 -4.27 -2.95 4.76
C GLY A 74 -4.81 -2.77 6.18
N LYS A 75 -4.28 -3.50 7.16
CA LYS A 75 -4.68 -3.35 8.57
C LYS A 75 -3.81 -2.34 9.32
N LEU A 76 -4.46 -1.42 10.04
CA LEU A 76 -3.80 -0.50 10.96
C LEU A 76 -3.00 -1.24 12.06
N ALA A 77 -3.52 -2.35 12.55
CA ALA A 77 -2.82 -3.22 13.51
C ALA A 77 -1.47 -3.75 12.97
N THR A 78 -1.35 -3.97 11.67
CA THR A 78 -0.10 -4.43 11.05
C THR A 78 0.97 -3.34 11.09
N LEU A 79 0.57 -2.08 10.84
CA LEU A 79 1.48 -0.94 10.95
C LEU A 79 1.95 -0.75 12.40
N GLU A 80 1.04 -0.83 13.37
CA GLU A 80 1.38 -0.66 14.79
C GLU A 80 2.31 -1.78 15.29
N ARG A 81 2.06 -3.02 14.87
CA ARG A 81 2.96 -4.14 15.15
C ARG A 81 4.35 -3.91 14.54
N LEU A 82 4.42 -3.43 13.30
CA LEU A 82 5.70 -3.12 12.65
C LEU A 82 6.45 -2.01 13.41
N LEU A 83 5.77 -0.94 13.80
CA LEU A 83 6.37 0.16 14.56
C LEU A 83 6.88 -0.32 15.94
N SER A 84 6.15 -1.23 16.60
CA SER A 84 6.59 -1.85 17.85
C SER A 84 7.87 -2.68 17.66
N LEU A 85 7.95 -3.51 16.61
CA LEU A 85 9.17 -4.27 16.31
C LEU A 85 10.36 -3.36 15.97
N LEU A 86 10.10 -2.26 15.27
CA LEU A 86 11.11 -1.29 14.90
C LEU A 86 11.53 -0.38 16.07
N SER A 87 10.80 -0.37 17.18
CA SER A 87 11.12 0.48 18.34
C SER A 87 12.46 0.13 19.00
N ALA A 88 12.93 -1.11 18.84
CA ALA A 88 14.24 -1.55 19.29
C ALA A 88 15.39 -0.98 18.43
N PHE A 89 15.09 -0.40 17.27
CA PHE A 89 16.08 0.15 16.34
C PHE A 89 15.93 1.67 16.28
N GLU A 90 17.06 2.38 16.26
CA GLU A 90 17.08 3.83 16.08
C GLU A 90 16.88 4.19 14.60
N VAL A 91 15.65 4.05 14.11
CA VAL A 91 15.31 4.31 12.70
C VAL A 91 15.20 5.81 12.46
N VAL A 92 16.26 6.38 11.86
CA VAL A 92 16.38 7.81 11.54
C VAL A 92 15.52 8.21 10.34
N VAL A 93 15.54 7.40 9.26
CA VAL A 93 14.88 7.72 7.99
C VAL A 93 13.77 6.73 7.67
N TRP A 94 12.58 7.24 7.37
CA TRP A 94 11.42 6.46 6.99
C TRP A 94 11.14 6.66 5.50
N MET A 95 11.13 5.57 4.74
CA MET A 95 10.89 5.60 3.30
C MET A 95 9.59 4.85 3.01
N THR A 96 8.55 5.53 2.58
CA THR A 96 7.23 4.90 2.33
C THR A 96 6.64 5.26 0.96
N ASP A 97 5.55 4.61 0.61
CA ASP A 97 4.81 4.78 -0.64
C ASP A 97 3.80 5.96 -0.60
N GLY A 98 3.73 6.68 0.51
CA GLY A 98 2.86 7.86 0.67
C GLY A 98 1.43 7.52 1.09
N TRP A 99 1.16 6.33 1.64
CA TRP A 99 -0.15 6.03 2.19
C TRP A 99 -0.52 7.00 3.35
N PRO A 100 -1.71 7.65 3.36
CA PRO A 100 -2.05 8.70 4.34
C PRO A 100 -1.94 8.29 5.81
N LEU A 101 -2.06 6.99 6.10
CA LEU A 101 -1.93 6.47 7.47
C LEU A 101 -0.55 6.75 8.07
N TYR A 102 0.50 6.75 7.25
CA TYR A 102 1.87 7.01 7.69
C TYR A 102 2.04 8.43 8.24
N GLU A 103 1.37 9.43 7.68
CA GLU A 103 1.51 10.83 8.10
C GLU A 103 1.14 11.03 9.57
N SER A 104 0.07 10.35 10.03
CA SER A 104 -0.39 10.44 11.41
C SER A 104 0.57 9.81 12.42
N ARG A 105 1.26 8.71 12.03
CA ARG A 105 2.11 7.90 12.92
C ARG A 105 3.60 8.26 12.83
N LEU A 106 4.04 8.86 11.72
CA LEU A 106 5.42 9.26 11.47
C LEU A 106 5.64 10.77 11.60
N LYS A 107 4.64 11.52 12.10
CA LYS A 107 4.76 12.96 12.32
C LYS A 107 5.98 13.30 13.17
N GLY A 108 6.84 14.18 12.66
CA GLY A 108 8.09 14.60 13.32
C GLY A 108 9.31 13.71 13.05
N LYS A 109 9.15 12.60 12.31
CA LYS A 109 10.28 11.77 11.83
C LYS A 109 10.68 12.19 10.42
N LEU A 110 11.93 11.92 10.04
CA LEU A 110 12.38 12.18 8.66
C LEU A 110 11.71 11.18 7.71
N HIS A 111 10.68 11.63 7.02
CA HIS A 111 9.85 10.81 6.14
C HIS A 111 10.03 11.21 4.67
N VAL A 112 10.51 10.25 3.86
CA VAL A 112 10.74 10.40 2.43
C VAL A 112 9.72 9.54 1.68
N ILE A 113 8.85 10.18 0.90
CA ILE A 113 7.91 9.50 0.01
C ILE A 113 8.58 9.33 -1.35
N SER A 114 8.91 8.09 -1.71
CA SER A 114 9.50 7.83 -3.02
C SER A 114 9.41 6.36 -3.43
N LYS A 115 8.89 6.14 -4.64
CA LYS A 115 8.85 4.83 -5.29
C LYS A 115 10.24 4.22 -5.51
N ARG A 116 11.27 5.05 -5.73
CA ARG A 116 12.64 4.56 -5.96
C ARG A 116 13.19 3.85 -4.72
N TYR A 117 12.96 4.42 -3.54
CA TYR A 117 13.44 3.88 -2.28
C TYR A 117 12.62 2.68 -1.82
N THR A 118 11.29 2.72 -1.93
CA THR A 118 10.44 1.57 -1.60
C THR A 118 10.78 0.36 -2.47
N GLN A 119 10.95 0.53 -3.78
CA GLN A 119 11.40 -0.56 -4.66
C GLN A 119 12.80 -1.09 -4.30
N ARG A 120 13.70 -0.24 -3.82
CA ARG A 120 15.04 -0.67 -3.38
C ARG A 120 14.94 -1.56 -2.14
N ILE A 121 14.10 -1.18 -1.18
CA ILE A 121 13.80 -1.96 0.03
C ILE A 121 13.17 -3.31 -0.34
N GLU A 122 12.15 -3.29 -1.21
CA GLU A 122 11.49 -4.51 -1.71
C GLU A 122 12.49 -5.45 -2.39
N ARG A 123 13.34 -4.94 -3.27
CA ARG A 123 14.39 -5.73 -3.95
C ARG A 123 15.40 -6.29 -2.96
N HIS A 124 15.80 -5.53 -1.95
CA HIS A 124 16.72 -6.02 -0.91
C HIS A 124 16.10 -7.19 -0.14
N ASN A 125 14.86 -7.02 0.32
CA ASN A 125 14.12 -8.07 1.06
C ASN A 125 13.83 -9.29 0.19
N LEU A 126 13.54 -9.10 -1.10
CA LEU A 126 13.34 -10.20 -2.04
C LEU A 126 14.61 -11.03 -2.24
N LYS A 127 15.76 -10.36 -2.46
CA LYS A 127 17.06 -11.05 -2.58
C LYS A 127 17.39 -11.83 -1.32
N LEU A 128 17.22 -11.21 -0.14
CA LEU A 128 17.45 -11.88 1.14
C LEU A 128 16.59 -13.14 1.28
N ARG A 129 15.28 -13.03 1.03
CA ARG A 129 14.35 -14.16 1.10
C ARG A 129 14.74 -15.29 0.14
N GLN A 130 15.13 -14.96 -1.08
CA GLN A 130 15.58 -15.94 -2.08
C GLN A 130 16.86 -16.65 -1.64
N HIS A 131 17.82 -15.94 -1.04
CA HIS A 131 19.06 -16.52 -0.54
C HIS A 131 18.82 -17.43 0.67
N LEU A 132 18.02 -16.98 1.64
CA LEU A 132 17.61 -17.81 2.78
C LEU A 132 16.85 -19.06 2.31
N ALA A 133 15.94 -18.92 1.35
CA ALA A 133 15.22 -20.05 0.77
C ALA A 133 16.13 -21.02 0.00
N ARG A 134 17.31 -20.60 -0.46
CA ARG A 134 18.33 -21.48 -1.06
C ARG A 134 19.14 -22.20 0.01
N LEU A 135 19.53 -21.50 1.08
CA LEU A 135 20.25 -22.10 2.22
C LEU A 135 19.44 -23.21 2.89
N GLY A 136 18.12 -23.04 3.00
CA GLY A 136 17.21 -24.05 3.56
C GLY A 136 16.92 -25.25 2.64
N ARG A 137 17.44 -25.32 1.41
CA ARG A 137 17.20 -26.46 0.52
C ARG A 137 18.07 -27.64 0.94
N LYS A 138 17.42 -28.75 1.27
CA LYS A 138 18.05 -30.05 1.58
C LYS A 138 18.71 -30.63 0.32
N SER A 139 19.90 -30.12 0.01
CA SER A 139 20.76 -30.57 -1.08
C SER A 139 21.92 -31.44 -0.53
N LEU A 140 22.82 -31.89 -1.40
CA LEU A 140 23.85 -32.91 -1.10
C LEU A 140 24.72 -32.57 0.13
N SER A 141 24.90 -31.30 0.45
CA SER A 141 25.72 -30.79 1.56
C SER A 141 24.89 -30.15 2.69
N PHE A 142 23.73 -30.72 3.02
CA PHE A 142 22.83 -30.19 4.06
C PHE A 142 23.06 -30.89 5.42
N SER A 143 23.43 -30.10 6.43
CA SER A 143 23.61 -30.61 7.80
C SER A 143 22.27 -31.06 8.43
N LYS A 144 22.29 -32.07 9.30
CA LYS A 144 21.11 -32.48 10.09
C LYS A 144 20.93 -31.64 11.36
N SER A 145 21.96 -30.93 11.81
CA SER A 145 21.91 -30.12 13.03
C SER A 145 21.31 -28.75 12.76
N VAL A 146 20.26 -28.40 13.51
CA VAL A 146 19.61 -27.07 13.47
C VAL A 146 20.59 -25.97 13.89
N GLU A 147 21.42 -26.23 14.89
CA GLU A 147 22.42 -25.26 15.38
C GLU A 147 23.43 -24.84 14.30
N LEU A 148 23.82 -25.78 13.43
CA LEU A 148 24.71 -25.47 12.32
C LEU A 148 24.00 -24.59 11.28
N HIS A 149 22.72 -24.82 11.02
CA HIS A 149 21.93 -23.96 10.13
C HIS A 149 21.82 -22.54 10.68
N ASP A 150 21.53 -22.39 11.97
CA ASP A 150 21.43 -21.07 12.60
C ASP A 150 22.76 -20.32 12.54
N LYS A 151 23.88 -21.00 12.80
CA LYS A 151 25.23 -20.42 12.68
C LYS A 151 25.57 -20.01 11.24
N VAL A 152 25.27 -20.87 10.26
CA VAL A 152 25.52 -20.57 8.83
C VAL A 152 24.66 -19.40 8.34
N ILE A 153 23.38 -19.36 8.72
CA ILE A 153 22.48 -18.24 8.41
C ILE A 153 23.00 -16.97 9.06
N GLY A 154 23.35 -17.01 10.35
CA GLY A 154 23.92 -15.87 11.07
C GLY A 154 25.21 -15.35 10.44
N HIS A 155 26.14 -16.24 10.10
CA HIS A 155 27.39 -15.88 9.44
C HIS A 155 27.16 -15.30 8.04
N TYR A 156 26.26 -15.89 7.26
CA TYR A 156 25.87 -15.39 5.94
C TYR A 156 25.26 -13.97 6.02
N LEU A 157 24.36 -13.73 6.98
CA LEU A 157 23.77 -12.42 7.20
C LEU A 157 24.83 -11.38 7.55
N ASN A 158 25.78 -11.73 8.41
CA ASN A 158 26.88 -10.84 8.79
C ASN A 158 27.71 -10.42 7.57
N ILE A 159 28.13 -11.37 6.72
CA ILE A 159 28.96 -11.09 5.53
C ILE A 159 28.21 -10.33 4.44
N LYS A 160 26.94 -10.65 4.20
CA LYS A 160 26.23 -10.16 2.99
C LYS A 160 25.30 -8.99 3.23
N HIS A 161 24.95 -8.67 4.47
CA HIS A 161 23.94 -7.66 4.79
C HIS A 161 24.39 -6.61 5.81
N TYR A 162 25.35 -6.92 6.69
CA TYR A 162 25.79 -6.01 7.76
C TYR A 162 27.26 -5.55 7.66
N GLN A 163 28.00 -6.04 6.65
CA GLN A 163 29.29 -5.47 6.21
C GLN A 163 29.07 -4.50 5.05
#